data_AF-A0A2E7W550-F1
#
_entry.id   AF-A0A2E7W550-F1
#
_cell.length_a   1.000
_cell.length_b   1.000
_cell.length_c   1.000
_cell.angle_alpha   90.00
_cell.angle_beta   90.00
_cell.angle_gamma   90.00
#
_symmetry.space_group_name_H-M   'P 1'
#
loop_
_entity.id
_entity.type
_entity.pdbx_description
1 polymer ?
#
loop_
_entity_poly.entity_id
_entity_poly.type
_entity_poly.pdbx_seq_one_letter_code
_entity_poly.pdbx_strand_id
1 'polypeptide(L)'
;MKIYTFPIIKNDLLIDNTISNTTVNEDLLNKIKSKKSEIDKVQHKWDSAKKISNDHEYIYTSSNYRKNISSIIPVSRSFFKLREIIYDFRLDIGNICSCIAEAPGGFMQSLLKFSEEKKLDLKNIHGITLVSNNDEVPFWNPSLLNNDKVKICNGYDDTGDLYKLFNVLDFIKVCGKNSCHIVTADGGFDYTSDFEQELSSYKLFYSEIMISLNIQMVGGVFICKMFDLFYYSTLQLVYILYLSYEKISFIKPSTSRQSNSEKYIVCRGFKGYNKELSNIMCSHFGKDILPIQLPDDFIEMINSYHVQFIGNQIQRIDITLDLINQRRIPDKPTRQQLRLAMEWCKKYEIKINKGCIYLH
;
A
#
# COMPACT_ATOMS: atom_id res chain seq x y z
N MET A 1 -9.62 -1.38 13.57
CA MET A 1 -10.28 -2.22 12.52
C MET A 1 -9.23 -2.65 11.51
N LYS A 2 -9.22 -3.93 11.11
CA LYS A 2 -8.22 -4.46 10.18
C LYS A 2 -8.64 -4.31 8.70
N ILE A 3 -9.87 -4.71 8.37
CA ILE A 3 -10.45 -4.66 7.02
C ILE A 3 -11.78 -3.91 7.07
N TYR A 4 -12.02 -3.04 6.09
CA TYR A 4 -13.30 -2.38 5.86
C TYR A 4 -13.68 -2.56 4.39
N THR A 5 -14.87 -3.08 4.11
CA THR A 5 -15.34 -3.28 2.73
C THR A 5 -16.47 -2.32 2.44
N PHE A 6 -16.37 -1.62 1.32
CA PHE A 6 -17.40 -0.70 0.88
C PHE A 6 -18.66 -1.46 0.45
N PRO A 7 -19.86 -0.98 0.83
CA PRO A 7 -21.09 -1.47 0.24
C PRO A 7 -21.10 -1.25 -1.28
N ILE A 8 -21.83 -2.12 -1.98
CA ILE A 8 -22.07 -1.99 -3.41
C ILE A 8 -23.31 -1.12 -3.58
N ILE A 9 -23.13 0.04 -4.19
CA ILE A 9 -24.16 1.02 -4.50
C ILE A 9 -24.12 1.23 -6.02
N LYS A 10 -25.29 1.41 -6.63
CA LYS A 10 -25.37 1.72 -8.06
C LYS A 10 -24.99 3.19 -8.24
N ASN A 11 -23.82 3.41 -8.81
CA ASN A 11 -23.27 4.73 -9.05
C ASN A 11 -22.84 4.86 -10.51
N ASP A 12 -23.08 6.03 -11.09
CA ASP A 12 -22.75 6.33 -12.48
C ASP A 12 -21.58 7.33 -12.55
N LEU A 13 -20.88 7.33 -13.68
CA LEU A 13 -19.85 8.32 -13.96
C LEU A 13 -20.51 9.66 -14.31
N LEU A 14 -20.30 10.67 -13.48
CA LEU A 14 -20.79 12.03 -13.71
C LEU A 14 -19.60 12.96 -13.98
N ILE A 15 -19.71 13.77 -15.03
CA ILE A 15 -18.64 14.68 -15.48
C ILE A 15 -18.99 16.11 -15.13
N ASP A 16 -18.09 16.80 -14.42
CA ASP A 16 -18.19 18.21 -14.10
C ASP A 16 -16.79 18.86 -14.18
N ASN A 17 -16.66 19.91 -14.98
CA ASN A 17 -15.41 20.62 -15.20
C ASN A 17 -15.20 21.79 -14.23
N THR A 18 -16.16 22.06 -13.34
CA THR A 18 -16.12 23.18 -12.38
C THR A 18 -15.63 22.77 -10.99
N ILE A 19 -15.27 21.49 -10.84
CA ILE A 19 -14.82 20.90 -9.58
C ILE A 19 -13.52 21.57 -9.10
N SER A 20 -13.44 21.82 -7.79
CA SER A 20 -12.24 22.27 -7.11
C SER A 20 -11.73 21.22 -6.12
N ASN A 21 -10.42 21.20 -5.90
CA ASN A 21 -9.79 20.23 -5.01
C ASN A 21 -9.93 20.65 -3.54
N THR A 22 -11.11 20.41 -2.97
CA THR A 22 -11.42 20.72 -1.57
C THR A 22 -11.18 19.50 -0.66
N THR A 23 -11.15 19.75 0.65
CA THR A 23 -11.07 18.68 1.65
C THR A 23 -12.46 18.21 2.05
N VAL A 24 -12.68 16.91 2.03
CA VAL A 24 -13.84 16.23 2.58
C VAL A 24 -13.62 16.04 4.07
N ASN A 25 -14.48 16.65 4.90
CA ASN A 25 -14.46 16.55 6.37
C ASN A 25 -13.23 17.23 7.03
N GLU A 26 -13.22 18.56 6.95
CA GLU A 26 -12.19 19.42 7.53
C GLU A 26 -12.00 19.22 9.05
N ASP A 27 -13.07 19.00 9.80
CA ASP A 27 -13.00 18.77 11.24
C ASP A 27 -12.16 17.54 11.58
N LEU A 28 -12.39 16.44 10.86
CA LEU A 28 -11.67 15.20 11.09
C LEU A 28 -10.20 15.30 10.61
N LEU A 29 -9.95 16.02 9.51
CA LEU A 29 -8.61 16.36 9.05
C LEU A 29 -7.85 17.16 10.11
N ASN A 30 -8.46 18.22 10.64
CA ASN A 30 -7.86 19.06 11.68
C ASN A 30 -7.60 18.26 12.96
N LYS A 31 -8.51 17.35 13.33
CA LYS A 31 -8.34 16.46 14.48
C LYS A 31 -7.12 15.55 14.34
N ILE A 32 -6.96 14.86 13.20
CA ILE A 32 -5.80 13.98 13.00
C ILE A 32 -4.51 14.79 12.84
N LYS A 33 -4.55 15.96 12.18
CA LYS A 33 -3.40 16.86 12.08
C LYS A 33 -2.90 17.30 13.45
N SER A 34 -3.81 17.75 14.31
CA SER A 34 -3.51 18.13 15.69
C SER A 34 -2.87 16.96 16.46
N LYS A 35 -3.45 15.76 16.38
CA LYS A 35 -2.90 14.58 17.06
C LYS A 35 -1.50 14.19 16.56
N LYS A 36 -1.26 14.21 15.24
CA LYS A 36 0.06 13.95 14.66
C LYS A 36 1.10 14.99 15.13
N SER A 37 0.72 16.25 15.31
CA SER A 37 1.61 17.31 15.80
C SER A 37 2.10 17.10 17.25
N GLU A 38 1.42 16.27 18.04
CA GLU A 38 1.90 15.86 19.36
C GLU A 38 3.14 14.95 19.26
N ILE A 39 3.28 14.21 18.16
CA ILE A 39 4.42 13.32 17.90
C ILE A 39 5.70 14.15 17.69
N ASP A 40 5.59 15.25 16.95
CA ASP A 40 6.72 16.13 16.62
C ASP A 40 7.43 16.66 17.88
N LYS A 41 6.66 16.87 18.96
CA LYS A 41 7.18 17.34 20.26
C LYS A 41 8.03 16.29 20.98
N VAL A 42 7.93 15.01 20.60
CA VAL A 42 8.58 13.88 21.28
C VAL A 42 9.33 12.95 20.32
N GLN A 43 9.71 13.43 19.13
CA GLN A 43 10.28 12.63 18.03
C GLN A 43 11.40 11.66 18.47
N HIS A 44 12.37 12.14 19.27
CA HIS A 44 13.47 11.30 19.75
C HIS A 44 13.01 10.11 20.62
N LYS A 45 11.93 10.28 21.39
CA LYS A 45 11.37 9.21 22.24
C LYS A 45 10.38 8.34 21.47
N TRP A 46 9.70 8.92 20.47
CA TRP A 46 8.73 8.25 19.63
C TRP A 46 9.31 7.05 18.92
N ASP A 47 10.52 7.15 18.38
CA ASP A 47 11.14 6.07 17.61
C ASP A 47 11.42 4.80 18.41
N SER A 48 11.71 4.96 19.70
CA SER A 48 11.90 3.84 20.62
C SER A 48 10.54 3.32 21.12
N ALA A 49 9.63 4.22 21.48
CA ALA A 49 8.31 3.86 21.97
C ALA A 49 7.45 3.14 20.92
N LYS A 50 7.50 3.56 19.64
CA LYS A 50 6.71 2.96 18.56
C LYS A 50 7.05 1.50 18.28
N LYS A 51 8.27 1.07 18.60
CA LYS A 51 8.67 -0.36 18.51
C LYS A 51 8.00 -1.21 19.59
N ILE A 52 7.73 -0.61 20.75
CA ILE A 52 7.12 -1.29 21.90
C ILE A 52 5.59 -1.26 21.80
N SER A 53 5.01 -0.14 21.38
CA SER A 53 3.56 -0.04 21.18
C SER A 53 3.06 -0.79 19.95
N ASN A 54 3.94 -1.13 19.00
CA ASN A 54 3.58 -1.96 17.86
C ASN A 54 3.56 -3.44 18.23
N ASP A 55 2.34 -3.98 18.34
CA ASP A 55 2.05 -5.38 18.66
C ASP A 55 2.81 -6.41 17.81
N HIS A 56 3.16 -6.06 16.56
CA HIS A 56 3.72 -6.98 15.57
C HIS A 56 5.16 -6.63 15.13
N GLU A 57 5.85 -5.72 15.83
CA GLU A 57 7.19 -5.23 15.45
C GLU A 57 8.23 -6.37 15.31
N TYR A 58 8.11 -7.41 16.13
CA TYR A 58 9.11 -8.49 16.24
C TYR A 58 8.89 -9.66 15.27
N ILE A 59 7.89 -9.60 14.38
CA ILE A 59 7.87 -10.47 13.20
C ILE A 59 9.17 -10.27 12.42
N TYR A 60 9.53 -9.00 12.19
CA TYR A 60 10.82 -8.59 11.62
C TYR A 60 11.16 -7.17 12.06
N THR A 61 12.11 -7.05 13.00
CA THR A 61 12.51 -5.78 13.62
C THR A 61 13.86 -5.28 13.11
N SER A 62 14.72 -6.16 12.60
CA SER A 62 16.05 -5.80 12.10
C SER A 62 16.58 -6.79 11.07
N SER A 63 17.63 -6.42 10.33
CA SER A 63 18.35 -7.35 9.44
C SER A 63 19.09 -8.48 10.18
N ASN A 64 19.29 -8.36 11.51
CA ASN A 64 19.85 -9.44 12.31
C ASN A 64 18.81 -10.56 12.48
N TYR A 65 19.04 -11.66 11.76
CA TYR A 65 18.21 -12.86 11.78
C TYR A 65 17.81 -13.31 13.19
N ARG A 66 18.75 -13.29 14.15
CA ARG A 66 18.52 -13.75 15.53
C ARG A 66 17.57 -12.87 16.34
N LYS A 67 17.21 -11.67 15.86
CA LYS A 67 16.25 -10.77 16.51
C LYS A 67 14.83 -10.88 15.96
N ASN A 68 14.60 -11.70 14.94
CA ASN A 68 13.30 -11.81 14.28
C ASN A 68 12.63 -13.14 14.57
N ILE A 69 11.30 -13.11 14.80
CA ILE A 69 10.49 -14.32 14.96
C ILE A 69 10.27 -15.01 13.61
N SER A 70 10.16 -14.25 12.52
CA SER A 70 10.10 -14.79 11.16
C SER A 70 11.42 -15.46 10.77
N SER A 71 11.35 -16.63 10.12
CA SER A 71 12.51 -17.27 9.50
C SER A 71 12.91 -16.65 8.15
N ILE A 72 12.14 -15.69 7.63
CA ILE A 72 12.38 -15.05 6.35
C ILE A 72 13.13 -13.74 6.58
N ILE A 73 14.20 -13.53 5.83
CA ILE A 73 14.89 -12.25 5.69
C ILE A 73 14.42 -11.65 4.36
N PRO A 74 13.49 -10.68 4.39
CA PRO A 74 13.00 -10.10 3.16
C PRO A 74 13.92 -8.98 2.67
N VAL A 75 13.81 -8.63 1.39
CA VAL A 75 14.49 -7.46 0.82
C VAL A 75 13.95 -6.15 1.42
N SER A 76 12.68 -6.14 1.83
CA SER A 76 12.06 -5.07 2.61
C SER A 76 10.89 -5.59 3.45
N ARG A 77 10.46 -4.82 4.45
CA ARG A 77 9.32 -5.20 5.31
C ARG A 77 8.00 -5.32 4.55
N SER A 78 7.88 -4.76 3.35
CA SER A 78 6.65 -4.83 2.58
C SER A 78 6.30 -6.26 2.16
N PHE A 79 7.28 -7.17 2.09
CA PHE A 79 7.06 -8.62 1.94
C PHE A 79 5.93 -9.13 2.84
N PHE A 80 5.99 -8.80 4.14
CA PHE A 80 5.01 -9.32 5.10
C PHE A 80 3.64 -8.68 4.96
N LYS A 81 3.55 -7.46 4.41
CA LYS A 81 2.28 -6.77 4.18
C LYS A 81 1.51 -7.45 3.05
N LEU A 82 2.16 -7.72 1.90
CA LEU A 82 1.51 -8.43 0.80
C LEU A 82 1.16 -9.86 1.19
N ARG A 83 2.05 -10.56 1.89
CA ARG A 83 1.76 -11.91 2.43
C ARG A 83 0.47 -11.91 3.24
N GLU A 84 0.31 -10.94 4.13
CA GLU A 84 -0.88 -10.80 4.95
C GLU A 84 -2.14 -10.54 4.12
N ILE A 85 -2.06 -9.64 3.13
CA ILE A 85 -3.17 -9.32 2.22
C ILE A 85 -3.62 -10.55 1.42
N ILE A 86 -2.68 -11.30 0.84
CA ILE A 86 -2.98 -12.52 0.06
C ILE A 86 -3.78 -13.51 0.90
N TYR A 87 -3.37 -13.77 2.14
CA TYR A 87 -4.04 -14.74 3.01
C TYR A 87 -5.39 -14.23 3.55
N ASP A 88 -5.45 -12.97 4.02
CA ASP A 88 -6.67 -12.44 4.62
C ASP A 88 -7.81 -12.30 3.61
N PHE A 89 -7.49 -12.01 2.35
CA PHE A 89 -8.47 -11.96 1.26
C PHE A 89 -8.59 -13.26 0.46
N ARG A 90 -7.75 -14.27 0.77
CA ARG A 90 -7.66 -15.55 0.04
C ARG A 90 -7.49 -15.33 -1.46
N LEU A 91 -6.54 -14.47 -1.84
CA LEU A 91 -6.32 -14.08 -3.22
C LEU A 91 -5.70 -15.23 -4.02
N ASP A 92 -6.19 -15.42 -5.25
CA ASP A 92 -5.47 -16.15 -6.28
C ASP A 92 -4.51 -15.19 -6.98
N ILE A 93 -3.22 -15.48 -6.94
CA ILE A 93 -2.20 -14.63 -7.58
C ILE A 93 -2.07 -14.89 -9.09
N GLY A 94 -2.66 -15.99 -9.58
CA GLY A 94 -2.58 -16.38 -10.99
C GLY A 94 -1.15 -16.60 -11.47
N ASN A 95 -0.92 -16.36 -12.76
CA ASN A 95 0.37 -16.65 -13.41
C ASN A 95 1.12 -15.43 -13.95
N ILE A 96 0.46 -14.28 -14.07
CA ILE A 96 1.07 -13.03 -14.54
C ILE A 96 0.74 -11.94 -13.52
N CYS A 97 1.78 -11.32 -12.96
CA CYS A 97 1.67 -10.24 -11.99
C CYS A 97 2.38 -8.98 -12.49
N SER A 98 2.06 -7.83 -11.90
CA SER A 98 2.79 -6.57 -12.10
C SER A 98 3.04 -5.87 -10.76
N CYS A 99 4.24 -5.33 -10.57
CA CYS A 99 4.72 -4.61 -9.39
C CYS A 99 5.15 -3.19 -9.78
N ILE A 100 4.42 -2.17 -9.32
CA ILE A 100 4.59 -0.77 -9.73
C ILE A 100 5.18 0.05 -8.59
N ALA A 101 6.33 0.70 -8.82
CA ALA A 101 7.05 1.55 -7.87
C ALA A 101 7.42 0.84 -6.55
N GLU A 102 7.75 -0.46 -6.60
CA GLU A 102 7.91 -1.29 -5.39
C GLU A 102 9.36 -1.63 -5.02
N ALA A 103 10.36 -0.95 -5.61
CA ALA A 103 11.74 -1.16 -5.21
C ALA A 103 11.91 -0.97 -3.69
N PRO A 104 12.67 -1.84 -3.00
CA PRO A 104 13.60 -2.83 -3.54
C PRO A 104 12.96 -4.20 -3.91
N GLY A 105 11.64 -4.33 -3.82
CA GLY A 105 10.89 -5.49 -4.33
C GLY A 105 10.36 -6.46 -3.28
N GLY A 106 9.97 -5.97 -2.09
CA GLY A 106 9.40 -6.83 -1.04
C GLY A 106 8.13 -7.57 -1.46
N PHE A 107 7.24 -6.89 -2.19
CA PHE A 107 6.03 -7.48 -2.76
C PHE A 107 6.34 -8.52 -3.83
N MET A 108 7.23 -8.19 -4.77
CA MET A 108 7.75 -9.14 -5.77
C MET A 108 8.33 -10.40 -5.14
N GLN A 109 9.16 -10.25 -4.09
CA GLN A 109 9.70 -11.39 -3.33
C GLN A 109 8.58 -12.22 -2.69
N SER A 110 7.54 -11.58 -2.17
CA SER A 110 6.39 -12.26 -1.56
C SER A 110 5.60 -13.07 -2.59
N LEU A 111 5.39 -12.55 -3.80
CA LEU A 111 4.73 -13.27 -4.89
C LEU A 111 5.52 -14.50 -5.34
N LEU A 112 6.82 -14.33 -5.58
CA LEU A 112 7.72 -15.44 -5.95
C LEU A 112 7.69 -16.53 -4.88
N LYS A 113 7.81 -16.15 -3.60
CA LYS A 113 7.84 -17.10 -2.49
C LYS A 113 6.51 -17.82 -2.31
N PHE A 114 5.40 -17.09 -2.40
CA PHE A 114 4.06 -17.68 -2.31
C PHE A 114 3.79 -18.65 -3.46
N SER A 115 4.18 -18.29 -4.69
CA SER A 115 4.09 -19.18 -5.86
C SER A 115 4.88 -20.47 -5.65
N GLU A 116 6.13 -20.39 -5.17
CA GLU A 116 6.97 -21.56 -4.88
C GLU A 116 6.31 -22.48 -3.84
N GLU A 117 5.87 -21.92 -2.72
CA GLU A 117 5.28 -22.68 -1.61
C GLU A 117 3.96 -23.34 -1.97
N LYS A 118 3.14 -22.67 -2.78
CA LYS A 118 1.84 -23.18 -3.25
C LYS A 118 1.95 -23.95 -4.58
N LYS A 119 3.16 -24.10 -5.13
CA LYS A 119 3.43 -24.78 -6.41
C LYS A 119 2.61 -24.21 -7.58
N LEU A 120 2.47 -22.89 -7.63
CA LEU A 120 1.75 -22.20 -8.69
C LEU A 120 2.64 -21.99 -9.92
N ASP A 121 2.06 -22.11 -11.11
CA ASP A 121 2.72 -21.83 -12.39
C ASP A 121 2.81 -20.32 -12.64
N LEU A 122 3.58 -19.61 -11.80
CA LEU A 122 3.88 -18.20 -12.02
C LEU A 122 4.84 -18.06 -13.21
N LYS A 123 4.40 -17.38 -14.26
CA LYS A 123 5.12 -17.17 -15.51
C LYS A 123 5.95 -15.89 -15.49
N ASN A 124 5.29 -14.76 -15.24
CA ASN A 124 5.92 -13.44 -15.30
C ASN A 124 5.49 -12.56 -14.11
N ILE A 125 6.44 -11.79 -13.60
CA ILE A 125 6.20 -10.58 -12.80
C ILE A 125 6.83 -9.41 -13.54
N HIS A 126 6.00 -8.50 -14.04
CA HIS A 126 6.45 -7.25 -14.62
C HIS A 126 6.77 -6.24 -13.53
N GLY A 127 7.85 -5.48 -13.67
CA GLY A 127 8.25 -4.48 -12.68
C GLY A 127 8.66 -3.16 -13.32
N ILE A 128 8.22 -2.05 -12.74
CA ILE A 128 8.69 -0.70 -13.04
C ILE A 128 8.94 0.05 -11.75
N THR A 129 10.03 0.81 -11.68
CA THR A 129 10.36 1.66 -10.53
C THR A 129 11.24 2.82 -11.00
N LEU A 130 11.22 3.93 -10.25
CA LEU A 130 12.13 5.05 -10.51
C LEU A 130 13.59 4.60 -10.43
N VAL A 131 14.34 4.88 -11.49
CA VAL A 131 15.79 4.71 -11.56
C VAL A 131 16.43 6.05 -11.27
N SER A 132 17.24 6.11 -10.23
CA SER A 132 17.89 7.34 -9.77
C SER A 132 19.32 7.05 -9.35
N ASN A 133 20.19 8.05 -9.50
CA ASN A 133 21.55 8.04 -8.97
C ASN A 133 21.61 8.52 -7.51
N ASN A 134 20.47 8.92 -6.93
CA ASN A 134 20.39 9.27 -5.51
C ASN A 134 20.32 7.98 -4.67
N ASP A 135 21.28 7.79 -3.76
CA ASP A 135 21.37 6.64 -2.86
C ASP A 135 20.16 6.50 -1.91
N GLU A 136 19.39 7.57 -1.69
CA GLU A 136 18.14 7.54 -0.92
C GLU A 136 16.99 6.85 -1.66
N VAL A 137 17.07 6.76 -2.99
CA VAL A 137 16.03 6.11 -3.81
C VAL A 137 16.36 4.62 -3.95
N PRO A 138 15.50 3.71 -3.47
CA PRO A 138 15.78 2.29 -3.54
C PRO A 138 15.73 1.78 -4.99
N PHE A 139 16.63 0.85 -5.31
CA PHE A 139 16.63 0.11 -6.57
C PHE A 139 16.21 -1.35 -6.36
N TRP A 140 15.81 -2.05 -7.42
CA TRP A 140 15.45 -3.46 -7.35
C TRP A 140 16.58 -4.31 -6.77
N ASN A 141 16.27 -5.15 -5.79
CA ASN A 141 17.27 -6.03 -5.22
C ASN A 141 17.84 -7.00 -6.29
N PRO A 142 19.17 -7.09 -6.48
CA PRO A 142 19.77 -7.93 -7.52
C PRO A 142 19.37 -9.41 -7.45
N SER A 143 19.05 -9.94 -6.25
CA SER A 143 18.61 -11.33 -6.13
C SER A 143 17.26 -11.60 -6.83
N LEU A 144 16.43 -10.56 -6.97
CA LEU A 144 15.15 -10.66 -7.69
C LEU A 144 15.36 -10.60 -9.20
N LEU A 145 16.30 -9.79 -9.67
CA LEU A 145 16.59 -9.60 -11.09
C LEU A 145 17.15 -10.86 -11.77
N ASN A 146 17.82 -11.72 -11.01
CA ASN A 146 18.34 -13.00 -11.50
C ASN A 146 17.25 -14.08 -11.66
N ASN A 147 16.01 -13.81 -11.25
CA ASN A 147 14.91 -14.75 -11.41
C ASN A 147 14.32 -14.64 -12.82
N ASP A 148 14.20 -15.78 -13.52
CA ASP A 148 13.72 -15.87 -14.90
C ASP A 148 12.28 -15.36 -15.09
N LYS A 149 11.46 -15.41 -14.03
CA LYS A 149 10.09 -14.91 -14.02
C LYS A 149 10.00 -13.39 -13.89
N VAL A 150 11.07 -12.70 -13.49
CA VAL A 150 11.06 -11.25 -13.28
C VAL A 150 11.41 -10.54 -14.58
N LYS A 151 10.56 -9.59 -14.99
CA LYS A 151 10.71 -8.78 -16.21
C LYS A 151 10.62 -7.29 -15.87
N ILE A 152 11.76 -6.62 -15.79
CA ILE A 152 11.80 -5.18 -15.51
C ILE A 152 11.68 -4.37 -16.81
N CYS A 153 10.84 -3.34 -16.79
CA CYS A 153 10.70 -2.34 -17.85
C CYS A 153 10.67 -0.96 -17.20
N ASN A 154 11.68 -0.14 -17.51
CA ASN A 154 11.84 1.20 -16.93
C ASN A 154 11.18 2.29 -17.80
N GLY A 155 10.20 1.92 -18.62
CA GLY A 155 9.49 2.82 -19.52
C GLY A 155 10.34 3.27 -20.73
N TYR A 156 9.77 4.20 -21.49
CA TYR A 156 10.30 4.65 -22.78
C TYR A 156 11.69 5.28 -22.72
N ASP A 157 12.00 6.00 -21.64
CA ASP A 157 13.28 6.71 -21.46
C ASP A 157 14.22 6.04 -20.44
N ASP A 158 13.91 4.80 -20.04
CA ASP A 158 14.62 4.00 -19.05
C ASP A 158 14.74 4.62 -17.63
N THR A 159 14.07 5.73 -17.35
CA THR A 159 14.11 6.36 -16.02
C THR A 159 13.14 5.73 -15.02
N GLY A 160 12.15 4.98 -15.51
CA GLY A 160 11.07 4.42 -14.68
C GLY A 160 10.23 5.47 -13.95
N ASP A 161 10.37 6.74 -14.35
CA ASP A 161 9.62 7.86 -13.78
C ASP A 161 8.16 7.78 -14.23
N LEU A 162 7.30 7.43 -13.29
CA LEU A 162 5.86 7.30 -13.51
C LEU A 162 5.17 8.65 -13.73
N TYR A 163 5.83 9.78 -13.48
CA TYR A 163 5.28 11.10 -13.77
C TYR A 163 5.39 11.48 -15.25
N LYS A 164 6.04 10.64 -16.06
CA LYS A 164 6.13 10.78 -17.52
C LYS A 164 5.15 9.84 -18.19
N LEU A 165 4.18 10.42 -18.92
CA LEU A 165 3.15 9.65 -19.62
C LEU A 165 3.74 8.59 -20.57
N PHE A 166 4.83 8.90 -21.28
CA PHE A 166 5.46 7.94 -22.19
C PHE A 166 6.01 6.70 -21.46
N ASN A 167 6.52 6.83 -20.24
CA ASN A 167 6.95 5.68 -19.45
C ASN A 167 5.78 4.82 -19.00
N VAL A 168 4.69 5.46 -18.56
CA VAL A 168 3.44 4.79 -18.21
C VAL A 168 2.88 4.01 -19.41
N LEU A 169 2.80 4.63 -20.59
CA LEU A 169 2.28 4.01 -21.79
C LEU A 169 3.17 2.87 -22.30
N ASP A 170 4.48 3.02 -22.24
CA ASP A 170 5.43 1.97 -22.63
C ASP A 170 5.32 0.75 -21.70
N PHE A 171 5.25 0.97 -20.39
CA PHE A 171 5.04 -0.12 -19.43
C PHE A 171 3.70 -0.86 -19.66
N ILE A 172 2.60 -0.12 -19.92
CA ILE A 172 1.31 -0.71 -20.29
C ILE A 172 1.44 -1.59 -21.54
N LYS A 173 2.19 -1.12 -22.55
CA LYS A 173 2.42 -1.86 -23.80
C LYS A 173 3.19 -3.16 -23.55
N VAL A 174 4.23 -3.12 -22.70
CA VAL A 174 5.06 -4.29 -22.36
C VAL A 174 4.27 -5.35 -21.57
N CYS A 175 3.47 -4.93 -20.58
CA CYS A 175 2.62 -5.83 -19.81
C CYS A 175 1.49 -6.44 -20.67
N GLY A 176 1.02 -5.70 -21.69
CA GLY A 176 -0.13 -6.06 -22.50
C GLY A 176 -1.46 -5.77 -21.78
N LYS A 177 -2.52 -5.60 -22.57
CA LYS A 177 -3.88 -5.39 -22.04
C LYS A 177 -4.49 -6.69 -21.56
N ASN A 178 -5.31 -6.63 -20.51
CA ASN A 178 -6.07 -7.78 -20.00
C ASN A 178 -5.16 -9.00 -19.71
N SER A 179 -4.00 -8.78 -19.11
CA SER A 179 -2.96 -9.81 -18.95
C SER A 179 -2.67 -10.16 -17.49
N CYS A 180 -2.69 -9.17 -16.59
CA CYS A 180 -2.24 -9.33 -15.22
C CYS A 180 -3.37 -9.81 -14.30
N HIS A 181 -3.12 -10.88 -13.54
CA HIS A 181 -4.05 -11.43 -12.54
C HIS A 181 -4.00 -10.61 -11.26
N ILE A 182 -2.79 -10.26 -10.82
CA ILE A 182 -2.53 -9.32 -9.74
C ILE A 182 -1.69 -8.16 -10.23
N VAL A 183 -2.13 -6.94 -9.91
CA VAL A 183 -1.33 -5.74 -10.03
C VAL A 183 -1.14 -5.18 -8.61
N THR A 184 0.09 -4.86 -8.25
CA THR A 184 0.41 -4.25 -6.96
C THR A 184 1.15 -2.92 -7.15
N ALA A 185 0.91 -2.02 -6.22
CA ALA A 185 1.57 -0.72 -6.09
C ALA A 185 1.87 -0.44 -4.61
N ASP A 186 3.15 -0.29 -4.28
CA ASP A 186 3.65 -0.02 -2.91
C ASP A 186 4.58 1.20 -2.87
N GLY A 187 4.41 2.11 -3.83
CA GLY A 187 5.19 3.33 -3.95
C GLY A 187 5.04 4.26 -2.74
N GLY A 188 6.11 5.00 -2.45
CA GLY A 188 6.13 6.02 -1.41
C GLY A 188 7.45 6.77 -1.37
N PHE A 189 7.40 8.01 -0.88
CA PHE A 189 8.55 8.90 -0.73
C PHE A 189 9.00 9.00 0.72
N ASP A 190 10.20 9.52 0.97
CA ASP A 190 10.59 9.94 2.32
C ASP A 190 9.90 11.27 2.65
N TYR A 191 8.73 11.18 3.26
CA TYR A 191 7.96 12.35 3.71
C TYR A 191 8.55 12.83 5.04
N THR A 192 9.50 13.77 4.97
CA THR A 192 10.09 14.42 6.15
C THR A 192 9.08 15.26 6.94
N SER A 193 7.87 15.49 6.41
CA SER A 193 6.70 15.99 7.15
C SER A 193 5.45 15.14 6.82
N ASP A 194 4.85 14.53 7.85
CA ASP A 194 3.75 13.55 7.73
C ASP A 194 2.41 14.15 7.23
N PHE A 195 2.35 15.46 6.93
CA PHE A 195 1.11 16.19 6.67
C PHE A 195 0.77 16.38 5.18
N GLU A 196 1.72 16.19 4.27
CA GLU A 196 1.50 16.36 2.83
C GLU A 196 1.58 15.05 2.04
N GLN A 197 1.59 13.90 2.73
CA GLN A 197 1.75 12.57 2.11
C GLN A 197 0.69 12.30 1.04
N GLU A 198 -0.56 12.70 1.27
CA GLU A 198 -1.65 12.47 0.33
C GLU A 198 -1.44 13.24 -0.98
N LEU A 199 -1.29 14.57 -0.91
CA LEU A 199 -1.12 15.42 -2.10
C LEU A 199 0.19 15.13 -2.84
N SER A 200 1.29 14.91 -2.11
CA SER A 200 2.59 14.58 -2.71
C SER A 200 2.59 13.21 -3.42
N SER A 201 1.71 12.30 -3.00
CA SER A 201 1.55 10.98 -3.62
C SER A 201 0.50 10.94 -4.73
N TYR A 202 -0.29 12.00 -4.91
CA TYR A 202 -1.41 12.01 -5.86
C TYR A 202 -0.97 11.63 -7.29
N LYS A 203 0.13 12.21 -7.80
CA LYS A 203 0.65 11.91 -9.14
C LYS A 203 1.11 10.45 -9.28
N LEU A 204 1.62 9.87 -8.19
CA LEU A 204 2.02 8.47 -8.15
C LEU A 204 0.79 7.56 -8.17
N PHE A 205 -0.18 7.80 -7.29
CA PHE A 205 -1.45 7.07 -7.26
C PHE A 205 -2.18 7.12 -8.61
N TYR A 206 -2.19 8.30 -9.24
CA TYR A 206 -2.78 8.49 -10.56
C TYR A 206 -2.17 7.53 -11.58
N SER A 207 -0.84 7.46 -11.62
CA SER A 207 -0.09 6.66 -12.59
C SER A 207 -0.22 5.17 -12.30
N GLU A 208 -0.14 4.76 -11.03
CA GLU A 208 -0.35 3.38 -10.58
C GLU A 208 -1.76 2.88 -10.95
N ILE A 209 -2.78 3.71 -10.72
CA ILE A 209 -4.18 3.39 -11.07
C ILE A 209 -4.34 3.34 -12.59
N MET A 210 -3.82 4.32 -13.33
CA MET A 210 -3.90 4.34 -14.80
C MET A 210 -3.27 3.08 -15.41
N ILE A 211 -2.10 2.66 -14.92
CA ILE A 211 -1.45 1.41 -15.34
C ILE A 211 -2.36 0.23 -15.03
N SER A 212 -2.83 0.11 -13.77
CA SER A 212 -3.62 -1.04 -13.33
C SER A 212 -4.86 -1.26 -14.23
N LEU A 213 -5.64 -0.21 -14.50
CA LEU A 213 -6.87 -0.29 -15.29
C LEU A 213 -6.62 -0.68 -16.76
N ASN A 214 -5.39 -0.51 -17.25
CA ASN A 214 -5.03 -0.82 -18.63
C ASN A 214 -4.42 -2.22 -18.80
N ILE A 215 -3.80 -2.79 -17.76
CA ILE A 215 -3.12 -4.10 -17.84
C ILE A 215 -3.88 -5.22 -17.12
N GLN A 216 -4.74 -4.89 -16.16
CA GLN A 216 -5.47 -5.85 -15.33
C GLN A 216 -6.42 -6.70 -16.19
N MET A 217 -6.42 -8.01 -15.97
CA MET A 217 -7.40 -8.90 -16.58
C MET A 217 -8.77 -8.79 -15.91
N VAL A 218 -9.85 -9.09 -16.65
CA VAL A 218 -11.20 -9.22 -16.06
C VAL A 218 -11.18 -10.23 -14.92
N GLY A 219 -11.79 -9.87 -13.79
CA GLY A 219 -11.77 -10.66 -12.55
C GLY A 219 -10.51 -10.47 -11.71
N GLY A 220 -9.49 -9.78 -12.22
CA GLY A 220 -8.22 -9.55 -11.54
C GLY A 220 -8.30 -8.69 -10.29
N VAL A 221 -7.17 -8.61 -9.58
CA VAL A 221 -7.04 -7.91 -8.29
C VAL A 221 -5.96 -6.85 -8.35
N PHE A 222 -6.30 -5.64 -7.93
CA PHE A 222 -5.35 -4.54 -7.74
C PHE A 222 -5.18 -4.23 -6.25
N ILE A 223 -3.94 -4.06 -5.82
CA ILE A 223 -3.58 -3.71 -4.44
C ILE A 223 -2.72 -2.46 -4.50
N CYS A 224 -3.16 -1.37 -3.88
CA CYS A 224 -2.43 -0.10 -3.90
C CYS A 224 -2.25 0.43 -2.48
N LYS A 225 -1.02 0.84 -2.16
CA LYS A 225 -0.75 1.63 -0.97
C LYS A 225 -1.42 3.00 -1.10
N MET A 226 -2.01 3.46 0.00
CA MET A 226 -2.66 4.77 0.13
C MET A 226 -2.30 5.37 1.49
N PHE A 227 -2.35 6.69 1.59
CA PHE A 227 -2.17 7.42 2.86
C PHE A 227 -3.51 7.97 3.34
N ASP A 228 -3.54 9.21 3.83
CA ASP A 228 -4.78 9.94 4.10
C ASP A 228 -5.61 10.08 2.79
N LEU A 229 -6.93 10.28 2.91
CA LEU A 229 -7.87 10.32 1.78
C LEU A 229 -8.87 11.48 1.94
N PHE A 230 -8.41 12.67 2.31
CA PHE A 230 -9.28 13.81 2.56
C PHE A 230 -9.51 14.68 1.32
N TYR A 231 -8.61 14.68 0.34
CA TYR A 231 -8.72 15.60 -0.79
C TYR A 231 -9.62 15.02 -1.88
N TYR A 232 -10.48 15.88 -2.44
CA TYR A 232 -11.44 15.51 -3.48
C TYR A 232 -10.74 14.82 -4.67
N SER A 233 -9.58 15.34 -5.08
CA SER A 233 -8.72 14.75 -6.12
C SER A 233 -8.34 13.28 -5.85
N THR A 234 -7.84 12.97 -4.66
CA THR A 234 -7.51 11.58 -4.27
C THR A 234 -8.77 10.71 -4.22
N LEU A 235 -9.89 11.27 -3.77
CA LEU A 235 -11.16 10.54 -3.72
C LEU A 235 -11.73 10.24 -5.11
N GLN A 236 -11.48 11.08 -6.12
CA GLN A 236 -11.80 10.77 -7.52
C GLN A 236 -11.05 9.52 -8.00
N LEU A 237 -9.78 9.36 -7.62
CA LEU A 237 -9.00 8.16 -7.93
C LEU A 237 -9.59 6.90 -7.26
N VAL A 238 -9.98 7.01 -5.98
CA VAL A 238 -10.66 5.92 -5.27
C VAL A 238 -12.02 5.61 -5.92
N TYR A 239 -12.75 6.63 -6.37
CA TYR A 239 -14.04 6.45 -7.04
C TYR A 239 -13.89 5.77 -8.41
N ILE A 240 -12.85 6.09 -9.18
CA ILE A 240 -12.51 5.35 -10.40
C ILE A 240 -12.31 3.87 -10.11
N LEU A 241 -11.58 3.53 -9.02
CA LEU A 241 -11.42 2.15 -8.59
C LEU A 241 -12.77 1.53 -8.19
N TYR A 242 -13.61 2.25 -7.46
CA TYR A 242 -14.95 1.81 -7.10
C TYR A 242 -15.83 1.46 -8.32
N LEU A 243 -15.78 2.28 -9.36
CA LEU A 243 -16.48 2.00 -10.62
C LEU A 243 -15.88 0.79 -11.35
N SER A 244 -14.56 0.61 -11.29
CA SER A 244 -13.82 -0.36 -12.10
C SER A 244 -13.76 -1.78 -11.53
N TYR A 245 -14.08 -1.98 -10.25
CA TYR A 245 -13.98 -3.28 -9.58
C TYR A 245 -15.30 -3.67 -8.88
N GLU A 246 -15.54 -4.97 -8.70
CA GLU A 246 -16.73 -5.50 -8.03
C GLU A 246 -16.72 -5.23 -6.53
N LYS A 247 -15.55 -5.32 -5.89
CA LYS A 247 -15.41 -5.16 -4.43
C LYS A 247 -14.20 -4.30 -4.10
N ILE A 248 -14.44 -3.24 -3.34
CA ILE A 248 -13.40 -2.38 -2.78
C ILE A 248 -13.29 -2.61 -1.27
N SER A 249 -12.08 -2.89 -0.82
CA SER A 249 -11.79 -3.08 0.60
C SER A 249 -10.54 -2.29 0.99
N PHE A 250 -10.58 -1.61 2.13
CA PHE A 250 -9.40 -1.06 2.78
C PHE A 250 -8.86 -2.05 3.81
N ILE A 251 -7.55 -2.24 3.82
CA ILE A 251 -6.85 -3.04 4.83
C ILE A 251 -5.69 -2.23 5.42
N LYS A 252 -5.55 -2.31 6.74
CA LYS A 252 -4.33 -1.89 7.44
C LYS A 252 -3.64 -3.14 7.97
N PRO A 253 -2.64 -3.70 7.25
CA PRO A 253 -1.94 -4.88 7.69
C PRO A 253 -1.36 -4.71 9.10
N SER A 254 -1.37 -5.77 9.90
CA SER A 254 -0.77 -5.82 11.23
C SER A 254 0.72 -5.51 11.20
N THR A 255 1.38 -5.80 10.09
CA THR A 255 2.80 -5.47 9.82
C THR A 255 3.03 -4.03 9.36
N SER A 256 1.97 -3.26 9.08
CA SER A 256 2.04 -1.80 8.97
C SER A 256 1.83 -1.15 10.34
N ARG A 257 2.51 -0.04 10.61
CA ARG A 257 2.43 0.62 11.93
C ARG A 257 1.04 1.20 12.15
N GLN A 258 0.43 0.88 13.28
CA GLN A 258 -0.96 1.24 13.54
C GLN A 258 -1.19 2.75 13.78
N SER A 259 -0.13 3.50 14.08
CA SER A 259 -0.17 4.95 14.29
C SER A 259 -0.01 5.79 13.01
N ASN A 260 0.44 5.21 11.89
CA ASN A 260 0.64 5.95 10.64
C ASN A 260 -0.61 5.92 9.74
N SER A 261 -0.60 6.75 8.70
CA SER A 261 -1.70 6.82 7.73
C SER A 261 -1.61 5.77 6.62
N GLU A 262 -0.51 5.02 6.54
CA GLU A 262 -0.34 3.97 5.52
C GLU A 262 -1.44 2.90 5.67
N LYS A 263 -2.13 2.65 4.57
CA LYS A 263 -3.10 1.57 4.40
C LYS A 263 -3.06 1.10 2.96
N TYR A 264 -3.80 0.04 2.65
CA TYR A 264 -3.91 -0.48 1.30
C TYR A 264 -5.37 -0.55 0.89
N ILE A 265 -5.65 -0.17 -0.35
CA ILE A 265 -6.90 -0.49 -1.02
C ILE A 265 -6.71 -1.80 -1.79
N VAL A 266 -7.67 -2.71 -1.66
CA VAL A 266 -7.70 -4.03 -2.32
C VAL A 266 -8.95 -4.07 -3.17
N CYS A 267 -8.76 -3.92 -4.47
CA CYS A 267 -9.80 -3.88 -5.49
C CYS A 267 -9.90 -5.27 -6.13
N ARG A 268 -11.03 -5.95 -5.97
CA ARG A 268 -11.23 -7.34 -6.42
C ARG A 268 -12.31 -7.42 -7.47
N GLY A 269 -12.09 -8.25 -8.50
CA GLY A 269 -13.04 -8.46 -9.58
C GLY A 269 -13.04 -7.27 -10.54
N PHE A 270 -11.94 -7.06 -11.25
CA PHE A 270 -11.90 -6.01 -12.28
C PHE A 270 -12.99 -6.24 -13.32
N LYS A 271 -13.84 -5.23 -13.57
CA LYS A 271 -15.00 -5.33 -14.47
C LYS A 271 -14.61 -5.30 -15.95
N GLY A 272 -13.38 -4.90 -16.25
CA GLY A 272 -12.85 -4.79 -17.61
C GLY A 272 -12.50 -3.36 -18.00
N TYR A 273 -11.81 -3.25 -19.13
CA TYR A 273 -11.34 -1.97 -19.66
C TYR A 273 -12.50 -1.02 -19.98
N ASN A 274 -12.46 0.18 -19.40
CA ASN A 274 -13.38 1.27 -19.70
C ASN A 274 -12.67 2.34 -20.53
N LYS A 275 -13.05 2.45 -21.81
CA LYS A 275 -12.45 3.42 -22.75
C LYS A 275 -12.66 4.87 -22.33
N GLU A 276 -13.83 5.20 -21.79
CA GLU A 276 -14.16 6.56 -21.36
C GLU A 276 -13.29 6.98 -20.17
N LEU A 277 -13.23 6.15 -19.12
CA LEU A 277 -12.34 6.40 -17.98
C LEU A 277 -10.87 6.49 -18.39
N SER A 278 -10.41 5.58 -19.27
CA SER A 278 -9.03 5.62 -19.76
C SER A 278 -8.74 6.91 -20.56
N ASN A 279 -9.69 7.41 -21.35
CA ASN A 279 -9.55 8.66 -22.09
C ASN A 279 -9.52 9.87 -21.15
N ILE A 280 -10.37 9.88 -20.12
CA ILE A 280 -10.37 10.93 -19.09
C ILE A 280 -9.02 10.96 -18.39
N MET A 281 -8.55 9.79 -17.92
CA MET A 281 -7.25 9.70 -17.24
C MET A 281 -6.08 10.08 -18.16
N CYS A 282 -6.12 9.71 -19.45
CA CYS A 282 -5.06 10.09 -20.37
C CYS A 282 -5.05 11.61 -20.66
N SER A 283 -6.23 12.23 -20.85
CA SER A 283 -6.35 13.66 -21.17
C SER A 283 -6.08 14.60 -19.98
N HIS A 284 -6.14 14.06 -18.76
CA HIS A 284 -5.87 14.78 -17.51
C HIS A 284 -4.57 14.35 -16.84
N PHE A 285 -3.74 13.56 -17.53
CA PHE A 285 -2.47 13.11 -16.98
C PHE A 285 -1.59 14.30 -16.58
N GLY A 286 -1.09 14.29 -15.34
CA GLY A 286 -0.29 15.37 -14.77
C GLY A 286 -1.09 16.56 -14.21
N LYS A 287 -2.43 16.57 -14.32
CA LYS A 287 -3.30 17.56 -13.68
C LYS A 287 -3.69 17.10 -12.28
N ASP A 288 -3.90 18.05 -11.38
CA ASP A 288 -4.20 17.79 -9.96
C ASP A 288 -5.67 17.45 -9.67
N ILE A 289 -6.53 17.45 -10.70
CA ILE A 289 -7.95 17.12 -10.55
C ILE A 289 -8.53 16.50 -11.82
N LEU A 290 -9.47 15.59 -11.64
CA LEU A 290 -10.25 14.97 -12.72
C LEU A 290 -11.61 15.68 -12.86
N PRO A 291 -12.23 15.63 -14.05
CA PRO A 291 -13.56 16.18 -14.24
C PRO A 291 -14.63 15.16 -13.80
N ILE A 292 -14.48 14.54 -12.63
CA ILE A 292 -15.36 13.47 -12.14
C ILE A 292 -16.06 13.91 -10.86
N GLN A 293 -17.38 14.07 -10.91
CA GLN A 293 -18.16 14.39 -9.73
C GLN A 293 -18.34 13.15 -8.86
N LEU A 294 -18.05 13.30 -7.57
CA LEU A 294 -18.26 12.29 -6.54
C LEU A 294 -19.72 12.34 -6.06
N PRO A 295 -20.47 11.22 -6.09
CA PRO A 295 -21.79 11.14 -5.49
C PRO A 295 -21.74 11.35 -3.97
N ASP A 296 -22.80 11.95 -3.40
CA ASP A 296 -22.89 12.20 -1.96
C ASP A 296 -22.83 10.88 -1.16
N ASP A 297 -23.53 9.83 -1.60
CA ASP A 297 -23.48 8.49 -0.99
C ASP A 297 -22.05 7.93 -0.93
N PHE A 298 -21.22 8.20 -1.95
CA PHE A 298 -19.82 7.78 -1.95
C PHE A 298 -19.00 8.58 -0.94
N ILE A 299 -19.24 9.89 -0.83
CA ILE A 299 -18.61 10.76 0.16
C ILE A 299 -18.99 10.33 1.59
N GLU A 300 -20.25 9.99 1.83
CA GLU A 300 -20.72 9.47 3.13
C GLU A 300 -20.07 8.14 3.51
N MET A 301 -19.90 7.24 2.54
CA MET A 301 -19.21 5.97 2.71
C MET A 301 -17.72 6.18 3.08
N ILE A 302 -17.04 7.12 2.42
CA ILE A 302 -15.68 7.53 2.74
C ILE A 302 -15.60 8.11 4.16
N ASN A 303 -16.53 8.99 4.53
CA ASN A 303 -16.59 9.59 5.87
C ASN A 303 -16.80 8.53 6.96
N SER A 304 -17.68 7.57 6.73
CA SER A 304 -17.91 6.45 7.64
C SER A 304 -16.65 5.61 7.87
N TYR A 305 -15.89 5.36 6.80
CA TYR A 305 -14.58 4.72 6.89
C TYR A 305 -13.56 5.58 7.65
N HIS A 306 -13.48 6.88 7.36
CA HIS A 306 -12.55 7.80 7.99
C HIS A 306 -12.71 7.86 9.51
N VAL A 307 -13.95 8.00 10.00
CA VAL A 307 -14.23 8.04 11.44
C VAL A 307 -13.64 6.82 12.15
N GLN A 308 -13.81 5.63 11.57
CA GLN A 308 -13.27 4.40 12.14
C GLN A 308 -11.74 4.32 12.01
N PHE A 309 -11.18 4.60 10.83
CA PHE A 309 -9.75 4.50 10.59
C PHE A 309 -8.96 5.47 11.50
N ILE A 310 -9.40 6.73 11.54
CA ILE A 310 -8.74 7.79 12.30
C ILE A 310 -8.96 7.61 13.79
N GLY A 311 -10.13 7.16 14.24
CA GLY A 311 -10.35 6.79 15.64
C GLY A 311 -9.34 5.76 16.12
N ASN A 312 -9.08 4.72 15.32
CA ASN A 312 -8.06 3.71 15.64
C ASN A 312 -6.64 4.29 15.60
N GLN A 313 -6.33 5.15 14.63
CA GLN A 313 -5.02 5.78 14.52
C GLN A 313 -4.70 6.67 15.72
N ILE A 314 -5.64 7.53 16.13
CA ILE A 314 -5.52 8.41 17.30
C ILE A 314 -5.30 7.57 18.56
N GLN A 315 -6.12 6.53 18.78
CA GLN A 315 -5.96 5.64 19.92
C GLN A 315 -4.54 5.02 19.99
N ARG A 316 -3.97 4.65 18.84
CA ARG A 316 -2.63 4.08 18.77
C ARG A 316 -1.52 5.11 18.98
N ILE A 317 -1.75 6.35 18.58
CA ILE A 317 -0.87 7.47 18.92
C ILE A 317 -0.89 7.70 20.42
N ASP A 318 -2.08 7.81 21.04
CA ASP A 318 -2.23 8.05 22.47
C ASP A 318 -1.55 6.96 23.31
N ILE A 319 -1.75 5.67 22.98
CA ILE A 319 -1.04 4.56 23.65
C ILE A 319 0.49 4.74 23.61
N THR A 320 1.02 5.21 22.47
CA THR A 320 2.46 5.40 22.31
C THR A 320 2.95 6.61 23.12
N LEU A 321 2.19 7.71 23.13
CA LEU A 321 2.50 8.90 23.94
C LEU A 321 2.45 8.58 25.44
N ASP A 322 1.48 7.79 25.90
CA ASP A 322 1.36 7.36 27.29
C ASP A 322 2.57 6.54 27.75
N LEU A 323 3.09 5.64 26.90
CA LEU A 323 4.32 4.89 27.19
C LEU A 323 5.53 5.81 27.37
N ILE A 324 5.63 6.86 26.55
CA ILE A 324 6.69 7.87 26.65
C ILE A 324 6.56 8.63 27.97
N ASN A 325 5.35 9.07 28.32
CA ASN A 325 5.07 9.83 29.54
C ASN A 325 5.36 9.01 30.80
N GLN A 326 5.04 7.72 30.80
CA GLN A 326 5.29 6.81 31.92
C GLN A 326 6.76 6.35 32.02
N ARG A 327 7.64 6.75 31.08
CA ARG A 327 9.04 6.31 30.99
C ARG A 327 9.20 4.78 30.96
N ARG A 328 8.25 4.08 30.35
CA ARG A 328 8.20 2.60 30.25
C ARG A 328 8.61 2.14 28.85
N ILE A 329 9.87 2.37 28.48
CA ILE A 329 10.40 1.90 27.19
C ILE A 329 11.41 0.77 27.47
N PRO A 330 10.97 -0.50 27.50
CA PRO A 330 11.87 -1.63 27.67
C PRO A 330 12.73 -1.85 26.41
N ASP A 331 13.93 -2.38 26.59
CA ASP A 331 14.84 -2.74 25.47
C ASP A 331 14.53 -4.10 24.83
N LYS A 332 13.56 -4.83 25.39
CA LYS A 332 13.18 -6.20 24.99
C LYS A 332 11.69 -6.27 24.61
N PRO A 333 11.32 -7.19 23.70
CA PRO A 333 9.93 -7.43 23.37
C PRO A 333 9.12 -7.87 24.59
N THR A 334 7.85 -7.48 24.63
CA THR A 334 6.92 -8.01 25.64
C THR A 334 6.52 -9.45 25.31
N ARG A 335 6.08 -10.22 26.32
CA ARG A 335 5.51 -11.57 26.09
C ARG A 335 4.34 -11.54 25.10
N GLN A 336 3.55 -10.47 25.12
CA GLN A 336 2.44 -10.28 24.18
C GLN A 336 2.94 -10.10 22.74
N GLN A 337 3.96 -9.26 22.50
CA GLN A 337 4.53 -9.08 21.17
C GLN A 337 5.10 -10.40 20.62
N LEU A 338 5.79 -11.18 21.46
CA LEU A 338 6.31 -12.49 21.05
C LEU A 338 5.20 -13.47 20.68
N ARG A 339 4.14 -13.55 21.51
CA ARG A 339 2.97 -14.39 21.23
C ARG A 339 2.30 -13.98 19.91
N LEU A 340 2.02 -12.68 19.73
CA LEU A 340 1.36 -12.17 18.53
C LEU A 340 2.22 -12.37 17.28
N ALA A 341 3.53 -12.18 17.35
CA ALA A 341 4.43 -12.43 16.23
C ALA A 341 4.47 -13.93 15.84
N MET A 342 4.44 -14.85 16.81
CA MET A 342 4.38 -16.29 16.55
C MET A 342 3.01 -16.70 15.96
N GLU A 343 1.92 -16.17 16.49
CA GLU A 343 0.57 -16.38 15.96
C GLU A 343 0.44 -15.85 14.53
N TRP A 344 1.02 -14.68 14.26
CA TRP A 344 1.10 -14.10 12.92
C TRP A 344 1.87 -15.04 11.98
N CYS A 345 3.07 -15.49 12.36
CA CYS A 345 3.85 -16.41 11.53
C CYS A 345 3.08 -17.70 11.22
N LYS A 346 2.40 -18.28 12.23
CA LYS A 346 1.56 -19.47 12.05
C LYS A 346 0.40 -19.20 11.09
N LYS A 347 -0.32 -18.08 11.25
CA LYS A 347 -1.48 -17.73 10.43
C LYS A 347 -1.12 -17.54 8.96
N TYR A 348 0.05 -16.96 8.68
CA TYR A 348 0.50 -16.61 7.33
C TYR A 348 1.51 -17.60 6.74
N GLU A 349 1.57 -18.80 7.33
CA GLU A 349 2.42 -19.92 6.94
C GLU A 349 3.90 -19.55 6.78
N ILE A 350 4.42 -18.78 7.72
CA ILE A 350 5.84 -18.45 7.83
C ILE A 350 6.44 -19.26 8.98
N LYS A 351 7.55 -19.94 8.71
CA LYS A 351 8.24 -20.73 9.74
C LYS A 351 8.80 -19.80 10.82
N ILE A 352 8.72 -20.24 12.07
CA ILE A 352 9.30 -19.55 13.21
C ILE A 352 10.81 -19.80 13.23
N ASN A 353 11.59 -18.73 13.39
CA ASN A 353 13.04 -18.80 13.59
C ASN A 353 13.37 -19.35 14.98
N LYS A 354 13.75 -20.63 15.06
CA LYS A 354 14.17 -21.27 16.32
C LYS A 354 15.44 -20.67 16.93
N GLY A 355 16.25 -19.97 16.13
CA GLY A 355 17.44 -19.26 16.57
C GLY A 355 17.19 -17.83 17.07
N CYS A 356 15.92 -17.41 17.21
CA CYS A 356 15.57 -16.11 17.76
C CYS A 356 15.92 -16.04 19.25
N ILE A 357 16.72 -15.06 19.66
CA ILE A 357 17.18 -14.89 21.05
C ILE A 357 16.05 -14.54 22.02
N TYR A 358 14.89 -14.11 21.51
CA TYR A 358 13.75 -13.74 22.34
C TYR A 358 12.83 -14.92 22.68
N LEU A 359 13.12 -16.12 22.14
CA LEU A 359 12.36 -17.34 22.43
C LEU A 359 12.95 -18.17 23.58
N HIS A 360 14.14 -17.81 24.08
CA HIS A 360 14.89 -18.55 25.10
C HIS A 360 15.15 -17.72 26.35
#